data_AF-A0A966Q5Y0-F1
#
_entry.id   AF-A0A966Q5Y0-F1
#
_cell.length_a   1.000
_cell.length_b   1.000
_cell.length_c   1.000
_cell.angle_alpha   90.00
_cell.angle_beta   90.00
_cell.angle_gamma   90.00
#
_symmetry.space_group_name_H-M   'P 1'
#
loop_
_entity.id
_entity.type
_entity.pdbx_description
1 polymer ?
#
loop_
_entity_poly.entity_id
_entity_poly.type
_entity_poly.pdbx_seq_one_letter_code
_entity_poly.pdbx_strand_id
1 'polypeptide(L)'
;MNILIAIPCYGGNVSNLTFHSILNTLRWLNDQGHNIRVETLPNESLINRARNKFVTKFLDNKEFNGTHLLFIDADIGFTIDNLKRIIDFNKEVVTCTYPVKGFYWQQLLDRIKKNT
;
A
#
# COMPACT_ATOMS: atom_id res chain seq x y z
N MET A 1 -14.73 3.67 9.96
CA MET A 1 -13.29 3.72 10.34
C MET A 1 -12.71 5.03 9.84
N ASN A 2 -11.68 5.53 10.52
CA ASN A 2 -10.86 6.65 10.05
C ASN A 2 -9.53 6.09 9.54
N ILE A 3 -9.38 6.03 8.21
CA ILE A 3 -8.30 5.31 7.53
C ILE A 3 -7.35 6.31 6.87
N LEU A 4 -6.08 6.31 7.29
CA LEU A 4 -5.03 7.02 6.58
C LEU A 4 -4.37 6.08 5.57
N ILE A 5 -4.45 6.40 4.29
CA ILE A 5 -3.70 5.72 3.23
C ILE A 5 -2.41 6.50 2.99
N ALA A 6 -1.29 5.86 3.32
CA ALA A 6 0.05 6.43 3.25
C ALA A 6 0.83 5.85 2.07
N ILE A 7 1.18 6.71 1.10
CA ILE A 7 1.86 6.32 -0.13
C ILE A 7 3.24 7.02 -0.19
N PRO A 8 4.32 6.35 0.24
CA PRO A 8 5.66 6.86 -0.03
C PRO A 8 5.94 6.80 -1.54
N CYS A 9 6.13 7.95 -2.17
CA CYS A 9 6.29 8.07 -3.62
C CYS A 9 7.58 8.78 -3.99
N TYR A 10 8.72 8.07 -3.95
CA TYR A 10 10.01 8.68 -4.28
C TYR A 10 10.00 9.37 -5.66
N GLY A 11 10.40 10.64 -5.71
CA GLY A 11 10.38 11.45 -6.92
C GLY A 11 8.99 11.89 -7.36
N GLY A 12 7.97 11.75 -6.49
CA GLY A 12 6.58 12.14 -6.77
C GLY A 12 5.83 11.23 -7.73
N ASN A 13 6.40 10.07 -8.08
CA ASN A 13 5.80 9.16 -9.04
C ASN A 13 4.87 8.16 -8.38
N VAL A 14 3.69 7.96 -8.96
CA VAL A 14 2.75 6.89 -8.63
C VAL A 14 2.42 6.14 -9.91
N SER A 15 2.53 4.81 -9.88
CA SER A 15 2.24 3.99 -11.04
C SER A 15 0.76 4.04 -11.40
N ASN A 16 0.44 3.85 -12.68
CA ASN A 16 -0.94 3.75 -13.15
C ASN A 16 -1.72 2.65 -12.39
N LEU A 17 -1.05 1.54 -12.09
CA LEU A 17 -1.62 0.41 -11.37
C LEU A 17 -2.04 0.80 -9.95
N THR A 18 -1.15 1.45 -9.21
CA THR A 18 -1.42 1.95 -7.85
C THR A 18 -2.51 3.01 -7.87
N PHE A 19 -2.46 3.95 -8.82
CA PHE A 19 -3.45 5.01 -8.96
C PHE A 19 -4.88 4.46 -9.11
N HIS A 20 -5.11 3.52 -10.03
CA HIS A 20 -6.42 2.90 -10.20
C HIS A 20 -6.84 2.07 -8.98
N SER A 21 -5.90 1.36 -8.34
CA SER A 21 -6.17 0.58 -7.13
C SER A 21 -6.67 1.47 -5.98
N ILE A 22 -6.03 2.62 -5.79
CA ILE A 22 -6.41 3.62 -4.79
C ILE A 22 -7.77 4.23 -5.11
N LEU A 23 -8.02 4.66 -6.35
CA LEU A 23 -9.31 5.24 -6.73
C LEU A 23 -10.48 4.29 -6.47
N ASN A 24 -10.35 3.03 -6.87
CA ASN A 24 -11.38 2.01 -6.63
C ASN A 24 -11.60 1.78 -5.13
N THR A 25 -10.51 1.77 -4.36
CA THR A 25 -10.54 1.62 -2.90
C THR A 25 -11.21 2.81 -2.20
N LEU A 26 -10.90 4.04 -2.61
CA LEU A 26 -11.49 5.25 -2.06
C LEU A 26 -13.01 5.26 -2.26
N ARG A 27 -13.46 4.95 -3.49
CA ARG A 27 -14.88 4.84 -3.79
C ARG A 27 -15.55 3.81 -2.89
N TRP A 28 -15.00 2.59 -2.82
CA TRP A 28 -15.56 1.52 -2.01
C TRP A 28 -15.62 1.87 -0.52
N LEU A 29 -14.54 2.39 0.06
CA LEU A 29 -14.51 2.78 1.48
C LEU A 29 -15.49 3.93 1.77
N ASN A 30 -15.62 4.89 0.85
CA ASN A 30 -16.55 6.01 0.98
C ASN A 30 -18.02 5.54 0.92
N ASP A 31 -18.34 4.60 0.02
CA ASP A 31 -19.67 3.99 -0.07
C ASP A 31 -20.04 3.22 1.22
N GLN A 32 -19.05 2.75 1.99
CA GLN A 32 -19.24 2.13 3.32
C GLN A 32 -19.27 3.15 4.48
N GLY A 33 -19.25 4.45 4.19
CA GLY A 33 -19.29 5.52 5.20
C GLY A 33 -18.01 5.63 6.04
N HIS A 34 -16.86 5.21 5.51
CA HIS A 34 -15.58 5.40 6.18
C HIS A 34 -15.00 6.77 5.88
N ASN A 35 -14.32 7.37 6.87
CA ASN A 35 -13.58 8.60 6.69
C ASN A 35 -12.17 8.25 6.19
N ILE A 36 -11.81 8.72 5.00
CA ILE A 36 -10.53 8.37 4.38
C ILE A 36 -9.70 9.62 4.14
N ARG A 37 -8.42 9.54 4.47
CA ARG A 37 -7.40 10.52 4.10
C ARG A 37 -6.31 9.83 3.31
N VAL A 38 -5.84 10.48 2.24
CA VAL A 38 -4.69 10.00 1.46
C VAL A 38 -3.55 10.98 1.63
N GLU A 39 -2.37 10.47 1.96
CA GLU A 39 -1.15 11.27 2.08
C GLU A 39 -0.04 10.64 1.24
N THR A 40 0.62 11.48 0.44
CA THR A 40 1.78 11.11 -0.37
C THR A 40 3.03 11.83 0.13
N LEU A 41 4.21 11.21 -0.02
CA LEU A 41 5.48 11.85 0.36
C LEU A 41 6.51 11.77 -0.79
N PRO A 42 6.66 12.84 -1.59
CA PRO A 42 7.45 12.82 -2.82
C PRO A 42 8.97 12.89 -2.65
N ASN A 43 9.45 13.51 -1.56
CA ASN A 43 10.84 13.95 -1.42
C ASN A 43 11.58 13.25 -0.27
N GLU A 44 11.39 11.94 -0.16
CA GLU A 44 12.01 11.15 0.90
C GLU A 44 12.73 9.94 0.33
N SER A 45 14.07 10.00 0.32
CA SER A 45 14.94 8.98 -0.27
C SER A 45 15.03 7.71 0.59
N LEU A 46 14.80 7.83 1.90
CA LEU A 46 14.87 6.71 2.83
C LEU A 46 13.47 6.25 3.23
N ILE A 47 13.05 5.10 2.70
CA ILE A 47 11.71 4.55 2.92
C ILE A 47 11.36 4.39 4.41
N ASN A 48 12.34 4.02 5.25
CA ASN A 48 12.14 3.90 6.70
C ASN A 48 11.76 5.24 7.33
N ARG A 49 12.43 6.33 6.90
CA ARG A 49 12.11 7.68 7.37
C ARG A 49 10.74 8.14 6.86
N ALA A 50 10.39 7.80 5.61
CA ALA A 50 9.06 8.07 5.06
C ALA A 50 7.96 7.42 5.89
N ARG A 51 8.10 6.11 6.19
CA ARG A 51 7.15 5.35 7.00
C ARG A 51 6.99 5.96 8.40
N ASN A 52 8.09 6.31 9.06
CA ASN A 52 8.04 6.97 10.38
C ASN A 52 7.31 8.32 10.32
N LYS A 53 7.54 9.14 9.29
CA LYS A 53 6.82 10.41 9.10
C LYS A 53 5.32 10.21 8.97
N PHE A 54 4.87 9.17 8.25
CA PHE A 54 3.45 8.86 8.16
C PHE A 54 2.86 8.42 9.49
N VAL A 55 3.58 7.62 10.29
CA VAL A 55 3.15 7.24 11.63
C VAL A 55 3.01 8.49 12.53
N THR A 56 3.98 9.40 12.50
CA THR A 56 3.88 10.68 13.23
C THR A 56 2.64 11.46 12.80
N LYS A 57 2.45 11.68 11.49
CA LYS A 57 1.26 12.38 10.95
C LYS A 57 -0.06 11.72 11.37
N PHE A 58 -0.10 10.39 11.40
CA PHE A 58 -1.27 9.60 11.79
C PHE A 58 -1.61 9.81 13.28
N LEU A 59 -0.61 9.74 14.16
CA LEU A 59 -0.80 9.83 15.62
C LEU A 59 -1.04 11.27 16.11
N ASP A 60 -0.45 12.26 15.43
CA ASP A 60 -0.53 13.67 15.82
C ASP A 60 -1.83 14.33 15.37
N ASN A 61 -2.48 13.81 14.31
CA ASN A 61 -3.71 14.41 13.80
C ASN A 61 -4.93 14.03 14.66
N LYS A 62 -5.16 14.82 15.73
CA LYS A 62 -6.27 14.62 16.66
C LYS A 62 -7.65 14.84 16.03
N GLU A 63 -7.75 15.73 15.05
CA GLU A 63 -9.02 16.00 14.33
C GLU A 63 -9.46 14.79 13.50
N PHE A 64 -8.53 14.15 12.80
CA PHE A 64 -8.80 12.96 12.02
C PHE A 64 -9.06 11.74 12.92
N ASN A 65 -8.47 11.71 14.12
CA ASN A 65 -8.57 10.61 15.08
C ASN A 65 -8.41 9.24 14.38
N GLY A 66 -7.25 9.06 13.75
CA GLY A 66 -6.97 7.91 12.90
C GLY A 66 -7.07 6.59 13.65
N THR A 67 -7.76 5.62 13.05
CA THR A 67 -7.95 4.27 13.63
C THR A 67 -7.15 3.21 12.90
N HIS A 68 -6.90 3.40 11.60
CA HIS A 68 -6.21 2.45 10.75
C HIS A 68 -5.22 3.18 9.84
N LEU A 69 -4.01 2.64 9.71
CA LEU A 69 -2.96 3.15 8.83
C LEU A 69 -2.65 2.10 7.77
N LEU A 70 -2.88 2.44 6.50
CA LEU A 70 -2.63 1.57 5.36
C LEU A 70 -1.43 2.09 4.56
N PHE A 71 -0.33 1.33 4.57
CA PHE A 71 0.83 1.62 3.73
C PHE A 71 0.70 0.97 2.36
N ILE A 72 0.92 1.74 1.30
CA ILE A 72 0.93 1.24 -0.09
C ILE A 72 2.15 1.81 -0.81
N ASP A 73 3.00 0.94 -1.33
CA ASP A 73 4.12 1.37 -2.17
C ASP A 73 3.58 1.93 -3.51
N ALA A 74 4.21 2.99 -4.01
CA ALA A 74 3.70 3.76 -5.16
C ALA A 74 3.69 2.99 -6.51
N ASP A 75 4.26 1.79 -6.54
CA ASP A 75 4.35 0.91 -7.70
C ASP A 75 3.66 -0.46 -7.51
N ILE A 76 2.88 -0.62 -6.43
CA ILE A 76 2.12 -1.83 -6.15
C ILE A 76 0.63 -1.60 -6.42
N GLY A 77 0.05 -2.52 -7.19
CA GLY A 77 -1.38 -2.62 -7.44
C GLY A 77 -2.06 -3.65 -6.55
N PHE A 78 -3.33 -3.44 -6.27
CA PHE A 78 -4.14 -4.36 -5.47
C PHE A 78 -5.62 -4.22 -5.81
N THR A 79 -6.40 -5.21 -5.42
CA THR A 79 -7.85 -5.24 -5.60
C THR A 79 -8.57 -4.96 -4.30
N ILE A 80 -9.85 -4.58 -4.39
CA ILE A 80 -10.71 -4.37 -3.21
C ILE A 80 -10.78 -5.65 -2.36
N ASP A 81 -10.79 -6.84 -2.98
CA ASP A 81 -10.85 -8.10 -2.24
C ASP A 81 -9.58 -8.38 -1.43
N ASN A 82 -8.43 -7.84 -1.85
CA ASN A 82 -7.23 -7.88 -1.01
C ASN A 82 -7.44 -7.06 0.27
N LEU A 83 -8.03 -5.87 0.17
CA LEU A 83 -8.29 -5.01 1.32
C LEU A 83 -9.36 -5.61 2.26
N LYS A 84 -10.43 -6.19 1.72
CA LYS A 84 -11.45 -6.90 2.53
C LYS A 84 -10.81 -7.98 3.39
N ARG A 85 -9.97 -8.83 2.79
CA ARG A 85 -9.27 -9.89 3.53
C ARG A 85 -8.40 -9.35 4.66
N ILE A 86 -7.73 -8.21 4.46
CA ILE A 86 -6.93 -7.57 5.51
C ILE A 86 -7.80 -7.11 6.67
N ILE A 87 -8.93 -6.46 6.37
CA ILE A 87 -9.89 -5.97 7.38
C ILE A 87 -10.49 -7.16 8.14
N ASP A 88 -10.94 -8.18 7.43
CA ASP A 88 -11.56 -9.38 8.00
C ASP A 88 -10.59 -10.20 8.87
N PHE A 89 -9.28 -10.13 8.59
CA PHE A 89 -8.26 -10.83 9.38
C PHE A 89 -8.17 -10.31 10.83
N ASN A 90 -8.60 -9.06 11.06
CA ASN A 90 -8.80 -8.45 12.37
C ASN A 90 -7.60 -8.65 13.34
N LYS A 91 -6.42 -8.20 12.91
CA LYS A 91 -5.20 -8.14 13.72
C LYS A 91 -4.67 -6.71 13.74
N GLU A 92 -3.91 -6.38 14.78
CA GLU A 92 -3.30 -5.05 14.95
C GLU A 92 -2.36 -4.68 13.80
N VAL A 93 -1.63 -5.66 13.27
CA VAL A 93 -0.73 -5.50 12.13
C VAL A 93 -0.96 -6.65 11.15
N VAL A 94 -1.16 -6.30 9.88
CA VAL A 94 -1.33 -7.24 8.78
C VAL A 94 -0.42 -6.83 7.64
N THR A 95 0.21 -7.80 6.99
CA THR A 95 1.06 -7.58 5.82
C THR A 95 0.50 -8.34 4.63
N CYS A 96 0.84 -7.86 3.43
CA CYS A 96 0.51 -8.55 2.18
C CYS A 96 1.78 -8.92 1.45
N THR A 97 1.72 -10.06 0.75
CA THR A 97 2.79 -10.51 -0.12
C THR A 97 2.60 -9.94 -1.51
N TYR A 98 3.70 -9.50 -2.12
CA TYR A 98 3.75 -9.11 -3.52
C TYR A 98 5.02 -9.69 -4.16
N PRO A 99 5.06 -9.85 -5.49
CA PRO A 99 6.25 -10.37 -6.17
C PRO A 99 7.47 -9.49 -5.92
N VAL A 100 8.58 -10.09 -5.51
CA VAL A 100 9.87 -9.39 -5.41
C VAL A 100 10.34 -9.05 -6.82
N LYS A 101 10.83 -7.81 -7.02
CA LYS A 101 11.48 -7.42 -8.28
C LYS A 101 12.77 -8.20 -8.44
N GLY A 102 12.75 -9.25 -9.27
CA GLY A 102 13.92 -10.05 -9.56
C GLY A 102 13.59 -11.30 -10.36
N PHE A 103 14.57 -11.79 -11.12
CA PHE A 103 14.49 -13.08 -11.78
C PHE A 103 15.26 -14.11 -10.98
N TYR A 104 14.60 -15.24 -10.69
CA TYR A 104 15.29 -16.44 -10.21
C TYR A 104 15.96 -17.12 -11.39
N TRP A 105 17.11 -16.59 -11.82
CA TRP A 105 17.83 -17.02 -13.02
C TRP A 105 18.07 -18.53 -13.07
N GLN A 106 18.45 -19.13 -11.94
CA GLN A 106 18.68 -20.57 -11.87
C GLN A 106 17.39 -21.36 -12.19
N GLN A 107 16.27 -21.02 -11.57
CA GLN A 107 14.98 -21.66 -11.85
C GLN A 107 14.53 -21.45 -13.30
N LEU A 108 14.80 -20.28 -13.88
CA LEU A 108 14.49 -19.99 -15.27
C LEU A 108 15.31 -20.88 -16.21
N LEU A 109 16.62 -20.98 -15.99
CA LEU A 109 17.52 -21.83 -16.77
C LEU A 109 17.15 -23.31 -16.66
N ASP A 110 16.81 -23.77 -15.46
CA ASP A 110 16.38 -25.16 -15.22
C ASP A 110 15.06 -25.47 -15.93
N ARG A 111 14.13 -24.51 -16.00
CA ARG A 111 12.86 -24.65 -16.74
C ARG A 111 13.05 -24.67 -18.25
N ILE A 112 13.95 -23.84 -18.78
CA ILE A 112 14.27 -23.83 -20.21
C ILE A 112 14.88 -25.19 -20.61
N LYS A 113 15.85 -25.70 -19.84
CA LYS A 113 16.50 -26.99 -20.09
C LYS A 113 15.56 -28.19 -20.02
N LYS A 114 14.47 -28.13 -19.25
CA LYS A 114 13.47 -29.21 -19.15
C LYS A 114 12.47 -29.25 -20.30
N ASN A 115 12.31 -28.14 -21.02
CA ASN A 115 11.39 -28.00 -22.16
C ASN A 115 12.12 -28.00 -23.52
N THR A 116 13.42 -28.29 -23.52
CA THR A 116 14.24 -28.53 -24.72
C THR A 116 14.68 -29.98 -24.72
#